data_AF-A0A7S3N5V9-F1
#
_entry.id   AF-A0A7S3N5V9-F1
#
_cell.length_a   1.000
_cell.length_b   1.000
_cell.length_c   1.000
_cell.angle_alpha   90.00
_cell.angle_beta   90.00
_cell.angle_gamma   90.00
#
_symmetry.space_group_name_H-M   'P 1'
#
loop_
_entity.id
_entity.type
_entity.pdbx_description
1 polymer ?
#
loop_
_entity_poly.entity_id
_entity_poly.type
_entity_poly.pdbx_seq_one_letter_code
_entity_poly.pdbx_strand_id
1 'polypeptide(L)'
;MIITRGLLDAMAVAHRDKCEVLFEKIRAIIVTMAKETKLTDNEEINQTEKNNKVILFTEILTKILNPKFDAKVSSVYRSAFFFVIKSLKEDKDFKKLVRSSYKELLKCYLQKRASNTLTLDFFHNAFNADLEFSYSFFKFLLKCSLPISKHKNPKTGELENKGARTVKQRFLAIDLLMFLLKRTRHSNDDALITKLGSNFDLLSQCCVTILEDIKTIKHKVKNAAKIVSLFINAGNCLKYSARKAEYAELVNEHGTQIVSVLQTLVKDKEFTQLKASIKHLQKLIAL
;
A
#
# COMPACT_ATOMS: atom_id res chain seq x y z
N MET A 1 -11.18 10.13 24.03
CA MET A 1 -11.84 11.42 24.36
C MET A 1 -11.47 12.57 23.43
N ILE A 2 -10.27 12.61 22.83
CA ILE A 2 -9.81 13.74 21.98
C ILE A 2 -10.64 13.93 20.70
N ILE A 3 -11.10 12.85 20.06
CA ILE A 3 -11.80 12.92 18.76
C ILE A 3 -13.24 13.43 18.90
N THR A 4 -13.98 12.96 19.91
CA THR A 4 -15.33 13.48 20.19
C THR A 4 -15.28 14.98 20.49
N ARG A 5 -14.25 15.41 21.23
CA ARG A 5 -14.01 16.83 21.50
C ARG A 5 -13.69 17.61 20.23
N GLY A 6 -12.78 17.11 19.37
CA GLY A 6 -12.48 17.74 18.08
C GLY A 6 -13.66 17.79 17.10
N LEU A 7 -14.54 16.78 17.10
CA LEU A 7 -15.77 16.80 16.30
C LEU A 7 -16.80 17.77 16.87
N LEU A 8 -16.93 17.87 18.20
CA LEU A 8 -17.78 18.87 18.86
C LEU A 8 -17.27 20.29 18.62
N ASP A 9 -15.96 20.51 18.67
CA ASP A 9 -15.33 21.80 18.37
C ASP A 9 -15.54 22.17 16.89
N ALA A 10 -15.37 21.23 15.96
CA ALA A 10 -15.65 21.43 14.54
C ALA A 10 -17.15 21.68 14.28
N MET A 11 -18.05 21.03 15.03
CA MET A 11 -19.49 21.28 14.96
C MET A 11 -19.84 22.68 15.46
N ALA A 12 -19.20 23.13 16.54
CA ALA A 12 -19.38 24.49 17.08
C ALA A 12 -18.87 25.56 16.12
N VAL A 13 -17.75 25.32 15.43
CA VAL A 13 -17.23 26.20 14.37
C VAL A 13 -18.17 26.21 13.16
N ALA A 14 -18.62 25.04 12.67
CA ALA A 14 -19.56 24.97 11.54
C ALA A 14 -20.90 25.67 11.82
N HIS A 15 -21.40 25.58 13.05
CA HIS A 15 -22.59 26.30 13.50
C HIS A 15 -22.37 27.82 13.54
N ARG A 16 -21.23 28.25 14.11
CA ARG A 16 -20.84 29.66 14.19
C ARG A 16 -20.72 30.30 12.80
N ASP A 17 -20.14 29.57 11.86
CA ASP A 17 -19.90 30.02 10.49
C ASP A 17 -21.11 29.83 9.56
N LYS A 18 -22.27 29.40 10.12
CA LYS A 18 -23.51 29.12 9.37
C LYS A 18 -23.32 28.13 8.22
N CYS A 19 -22.37 27.21 8.35
CA CYS A 19 -22.11 26.18 7.36
C CYS A 19 -22.99 24.96 7.62
N GLU A 20 -24.29 25.08 7.32
CA GLU A 20 -25.32 24.08 7.65
C GLU A 20 -25.01 22.67 7.13
N VAL A 21 -24.45 22.57 5.91
CA VAL A 21 -24.07 21.28 5.32
C VAL A 21 -22.98 20.57 6.12
N LEU A 22 -21.99 21.33 6.62
CA LEU A 22 -20.91 20.78 7.43
C LEU A 22 -21.41 20.43 8.83
N PHE A 23 -22.26 21.28 9.41
CA PHE A 23 -22.91 21.05 10.69
C PHE A 23 -23.71 19.74 10.69
N GLU A 24 -24.62 19.56 9.73
CA GLU A 24 -25.46 18.36 9.63
C GLU A 24 -24.64 17.09 9.36
N LYS A 25 -23.54 17.20 8.58
CA LYS A 25 -22.62 16.08 8.36
C LYS A 25 -21.87 15.67 9.64
N ILE A 26 -21.36 16.63 10.42
CA ILE A 26 -20.68 16.36 11.70
C ILE A 26 -21.68 15.81 12.72
N ARG A 27 -22.89 16.37 12.77
CA ARG A 27 -23.98 15.91 13.64
C ARG A 27 -24.38 14.46 13.34
N ALA A 28 -24.57 14.10 12.08
CA ALA A 28 -24.89 12.73 11.68
C ALA A 28 -23.80 11.73 12.10
N ILE A 29 -22.53 12.13 12.01
CA ILE A 29 -21.37 11.34 12.48
C ILE A 29 -21.43 11.13 13.99
N ILE A 30 -21.66 12.19 14.78
CA ILE A 30 -21.76 12.10 16.24
C ILE A 30 -22.96 11.22 16.66
N VAL A 31 -24.10 11.35 16.00
CA VAL A 31 -25.30 10.52 16.27
C VAL A 31 -25.05 9.05 15.96
N THR A 32 -24.30 8.74 14.91
CA THR A 32 -23.93 7.37 14.56
C THR A 32 -23.01 6.77 15.63
N MET A 33 -22.00 7.54 16.06
CA MET A 33 -21.12 7.15 17.17
C MET A 33 -21.91 6.90 18.46
N ALA A 34 -22.86 7.77 18.81
CA ALA A 34 -23.66 7.65 20.03
C ALA A 34 -24.59 6.43 20.02
N LYS A 35 -25.14 6.05 18.85
CA LYS A 35 -26.03 4.88 18.71
C LYS A 35 -25.28 3.55 18.86
N GLU A 36 -24.03 3.48 18.44
CA GLU A 36 -23.21 2.24 18.55
C GLU A 36 -22.62 2.04 19.95
N THR A 37 -22.47 3.10 20.76
CA THR A 37 -22.00 2.99 22.16
C THR A 37 -22.98 2.26 23.08
N LYS A 38 -24.26 2.14 22.71
CA LYS A 38 -25.28 1.50 23.55
C LYS A 38 -25.29 -0.04 23.50
N LEU A 39 -24.42 -0.68 22.72
CA LEU A 39 -24.50 -2.12 22.47
C LEU A 39 -23.48 -3.01 23.19
N THR A 40 -22.52 -2.49 23.96
CA THR A 40 -21.58 -3.36 24.69
C THR A 40 -21.00 -2.68 25.92
N ASP A 41 -21.64 -2.89 27.07
CA ASP A 41 -20.98 -2.81 28.40
C ASP A 41 -20.57 -4.24 28.79
N ASN A 42 -19.28 -4.58 28.64
CA ASN A 42 -18.58 -5.66 29.36
C ASN A 42 -17.07 -5.64 29.03
N GLU A 43 -16.22 -5.71 30.06
CA GLU A 43 -14.90 -5.08 30.18
C GLU A 43 -13.69 -5.66 29.40
N GLU A 44 -13.87 -6.37 28.26
CA GLU A 44 -12.74 -6.77 27.38
C GLU A 44 -12.36 -5.71 26.31
N ILE A 45 -12.92 -4.50 26.42
CA ILE A 45 -13.17 -3.59 25.30
C ILE A 45 -11.95 -2.77 24.80
N ASN A 46 -10.87 -2.61 25.58
CA ASN A 46 -9.88 -1.56 25.30
C ASN A 46 -9.07 -1.69 23.98
N GLN A 47 -8.83 -2.90 23.47
CA GLN A 47 -8.19 -3.08 22.15
C GLN A 47 -9.18 -3.04 20.98
N THR A 48 -10.40 -3.56 21.19
CA THR A 48 -11.47 -3.59 20.19
C THR A 48 -12.01 -2.19 19.91
N GLU A 49 -12.19 -1.37 20.95
CA GLU A 49 -12.64 0.03 20.82
C GLU A 49 -11.66 0.92 20.06
N LYS A 50 -10.36 0.74 20.28
CA LYS A 50 -9.32 1.51 19.59
C LYS A 50 -9.28 1.17 18.11
N ASN A 51 -9.45 -0.11 17.77
CA ASN A 51 -9.58 -0.56 16.39
C ASN A 51 -10.87 -0.02 15.75
N ASN A 52 -12.00 -0.06 16.44
CA ASN A 52 -13.29 0.44 15.93
C ASN A 52 -13.25 1.96 15.65
N LYS A 53 -12.63 2.76 16.52
CA LYS A 53 -12.45 4.22 16.32
C LYS A 53 -11.58 4.53 15.10
N VAL A 54 -10.51 3.76 14.87
CA VAL A 54 -9.63 3.91 13.69
C VAL A 54 -10.35 3.48 12.41
N ILE A 55 -11.13 2.40 12.47
CA ILE A 55 -11.93 1.91 11.34
C ILE A 55 -12.98 2.97 10.95
N LEU A 56 -13.75 3.47 11.91
CA LEU A 56 -14.77 4.49 11.68
C LEU A 56 -14.18 5.79 11.11
N PHE A 57 -13.06 6.26 11.69
CA PHE A 57 -12.34 7.42 11.16
C PHE A 57 -11.87 7.18 9.72
N THR A 58 -11.36 5.98 9.42
CA THR A 58 -10.93 5.61 8.07
C THR A 58 -12.10 5.60 7.09
N GLU A 59 -13.26 5.11 7.49
CA GLU A 59 -14.47 5.10 6.65
C GLU A 59 -14.97 6.51 6.35
N ILE A 60 -15.02 7.38 7.36
CA ILE A 60 -15.38 8.80 7.20
C ILE A 60 -14.38 9.49 6.28
N LEU A 61 -13.08 9.32 6.53
CA LEU A 61 -12.02 9.90 5.72
C LEU A 61 -12.10 9.40 4.28
N THR A 62 -12.40 8.11 4.07
CA THR A 62 -12.59 7.53 2.72
C THR A 62 -13.74 8.20 1.97
N LYS A 63 -14.86 8.48 2.66
CA LYS A 63 -16.02 9.20 2.07
C LYS A 63 -15.66 10.64 1.71
N ILE A 64 -14.99 11.36 2.60
CA ILE A 64 -14.63 12.78 2.40
C ILE A 64 -13.57 12.92 1.29
N LEU A 65 -12.60 12.01 1.22
CA LEU A 65 -11.57 12.01 0.19
C LEU A 65 -12.07 11.54 -1.19
N ASN A 66 -13.32 11.10 -1.30
CA ASN A 66 -13.96 10.75 -2.57
C ASN A 66 -14.47 11.99 -3.30
N PRO A 67 -13.99 12.30 -4.53
CA PRO A 67 -14.47 13.45 -5.29
C PRO A 67 -15.94 13.32 -5.70
N LYS A 68 -16.50 12.11 -5.71
CA LYS A 68 -17.92 11.88 -5.98
C LYS A 68 -18.85 12.26 -4.82
N PHE A 69 -18.31 12.39 -3.61
CA PHE A 69 -19.10 12.85 -2.46
C PHE A 69 -19.31 14.37 -2.55
N ASP A 70 -18.21 15.10 -2.70
CA ASP A 70 -18.18 16.54 -2.98
C ASP A 70 -16.77 16.88 -3.47
N ALA A 71 -16.66 17.43 -4.68
CA ALA A 71 -15.38 17.69 -5.32
C ALA A 71 -14.56 18.78 -4.60
N LYS A 72 -15.22 19.83 -4.07
CA LYS A 72 -14.54 20.92 -3.35
C LYS A 72 -14.06 20.44 -2.00
N VAL A 73 -14.91 19.76 -1.24
CA VAL A 73 -14.55 19.17 0.06
C VAL A 73 -13.43 18.15 -0.12
N SER A 74 -13.53 17.26 -1.11
CA SER A 74 -12.50 16.27 -1.41
C SER A 74 -11.16 16.93 -1.73
N SER A 75 -11.16 18.00 -2.53
CA SER A 75 -9.95 18.76 -2.88
C SER A 75 -9.26 19.36 -1.64
N VAL A 76 -10.04 20.01 -0.77
CA VAL A 76 -9.52 20.63 0.47
C VAL A 76 -8.94 19.57 1.40
N TYR A 77 -9.67 18.48 1.65
CA TYR A 77 -9.21 17.43 2.55
C TYR A 77 -8.02 16.65 1.99
N ARG A 78 -7.95 16.43 0.66
CA ARG A 78 -6.75 15.87 0.03
C ARG A 78 -5.54 16.78 0.20
N SER A 79 -5.72 18.08 -0.01
CA SER A 79 -4.64 19.07 0.16
C SER A 79 -4.15 19.13 1.61
N ALA A 80 -5.06 19.18 2.58
CA ALA A 80 -4.74 19.12 4.00
C ALA A 80 -4.03 17.80 4.37
N PHE A 81 -4.50 16.68 3.84
CA PHE A 81 -3.90 15.37 4.08
C PHE A 81 -2.46 15.29 3.57
N PHE A 82 -2.18 15.78 2.35
CA PHE A 82 -0.82 15.80 1.80
C PHE A 82 0.08 16.83 2.50
N PHE A 83 -0.48 17.99 2.90
CA PHE A 83 0.24 18.95 3.72
C PHE A 83 0.68 18.34 5.05
N VAL A 84 -0.21 17.60 5.71
CA VAL A 84 0.09 16.86 6.93
C VAL A 84 1.20 15.85 6.68
N ILE A 85 1.11 15.01 5.65
CA ILE A 85 2.17 14.03 5.30
C ILE A 85 3.52 14.72 5.11
N LYS A 86 3.58 15.82 4.35
CA LYS A 86 4.81 16.58 4.08
C LYS A 86 5.40 17.23 5.34
N SER A 87 4.55 17.56 6.31
CA SER A 87 4.93 18.29 7.53
C SER A 87 5.11 17.38 8.75
N LEU A 88 5.18 16.05 8.56
CA LEU A 88 5.36 15.03 9.61
C LEU A 88 6.78 15.06 10.23
N LYS A 89 7.14 16.14 10.94
CA LYS A 89 8.50 16.31 11.44
C LYS A 89 8.70 16.04 12.93
N GLU A 90 7.72 16.26 13.82
CA GLU A 90 8.05 16.32 15.26
C GLU A 90 7.14 15.51 16.20
N ASP A 91 5.82 15.47 15.98
CA ASP A 91 4.92 14.72 16.88
C ASP A 91 4.85 13.21 16.52
N LYS A 92 5.42 12.38 17.40
CA LYS A 92 5.49 10.92 17.25
C LYS A 92 4.10 10.26 17.25
N ASP A 93 3.18 10.72 18.07
CA ASP A 93 1.84 10.13 18.20
C ASP A 93 0.95 10.53 17.04
N PHE A 94 1.03 11.78 16.61
CA PHE A 94 0.36 12.25 15.39
C PHE A 94 0.90 11.53 14.15
N LYS A 95 2.22 11.34 14.05
CA LYS A 95 2.85 10.56 12.96
C LYS A 95 2.37 9.11 12.94
N LYS A 96 2.20 8.50 14.11
CA LYS A 96 1.66 7.14 14.24
C LYS A 96 0.18 7.09 13.80
N LEU A 97 -0.62 8.08 14.18
CA LEU A 97 -2.02 8.20 13.76
C LEU A 97 -2.12 8.32 12.24
N VAL A 98 -1.40 9.26 11.62
CA VAL A 98 -1.42 9.48 10.16
C VAL A 98 -0.97 8.24 9.41
N ARG A 99 0.10 7.57 9.86
CA ARG A 99 0.56 6.30 9.28
C ARG A 99 -0.49 5.19 9.41
N SER A 100 -1.16 5.09 10.55
CA SER A 100 -2.21 4.11 10.78
C SER A 100 -3.41 4.36 9.87
N SER A 101 -3.90 5.60 9.81
CA SER A 101 -5.02 5.97 8.95
C SER A 101 -4.70 5.74 7.47
N TYR A 102 -3.50 6.12 7.01
CA TYR A 102 -3.08 5.85 5.63
C TYR A 102 -2.97 4.34 5.34
N LYS A 103 -2.46 3.55 6.28
CA LYS A 103 -2.40 2.08 6.14
C LYS A 103 -3.79 1.48 5.97
N GLU A 104 -4.78 1.94 6.74
CA GLU A 104 -6.16 1.49 6.60
C GLU A 104 -6.79 1.96 5.28
N LEU A 105 -6.55 3.20 4.84
CA LEU A 105 -6.98 3.65 3.50
C LEU A 105 -6.38 2.77 2.40
N LEU A 106 -5.10 2.43 2.51
CA LEU A 106 -4.39 1.58 1.56
C LEU A 106 -4.93 0.14 1.60
N LYS A 107 -5.24 -0.41 2.78
CA LYS A 107 -5.92 -1.70 2.92
C LYS A 107 -7.29 -1.65 2.26
N CYS A 108 -8.10 -0.63 2.53
CA CYS A 108 -9.43 -0.47 1.93
C CYS A 108 -9.35 -0.42 0.41
N TYR A 109 -8.40 0.32 -0.15
CA TYR A 109 -8.15 0.39 -1.59
C TYR A 109 -7.70 -0.96 -2.18
N LEU A 110 -6.70 -1.61 -1.58
CA LEU A 110 -6.16 -2.89 -2.05
C LEU A 110 -7.08 -4.08 -1.77
N GLN A 111 -8.02 -3.99 -0.84
CA GLN A 111 -8.95 -5.06 -0.49
C GLN A 111 -10.38 -4.79 -0.96
N LYS A 112 -10.66 -3.63 -1.58
CA LYS A 112 -12.00 -3.18 -1.99
C LYS A 112 -13.05 -3.22 -0.85
N ARG A 113 -12.62 -3.11 0.41
CA ARG A 113 -13.53 -3.10 1.57
C ARG A 113 -14.32 -1.79 1.67
N ALA A 114 -13.79 -0.71 1.09
CA ALA A 114 -14.56 0.49 0.79
C ALA A 114 -14.71 0.58 -0.74
N SER A 115 -15.91 0.92 -1.21
CA SER A 115 -16.20 1.13 -2.62
C SER A 115 -15.19 2.09 -3.27
N ASN A 116 -14.97 1.96 -4.59
CA ASN A 116 -13.97 2.62 -5.45
C ASN A 116 -13.87 4.17 -5.33
N THR A 117 -13.48 4.68 -4.18
CA THR A 117 -13.54 6.11 -3.81
C THR A 117 -12.19 6.79 -3.95
N LEU A 118 -11.11 6.07 -3.65
CA LEU A 118 -9.73 6.53 -3.81
C LEU A 118 -9.12 5.97 -5.11
N THR A 119 -8.39 6.83 -5.82
CA THR A 119 -7.71 6.48 -7.08
C THR A 119 -6.25 6.13 -6.84
N LEU A 120 -5.60 5.49 -7.82
CA LEU A 120 -4.16 5.25 -7.76
C LEU A 120 -3.38 6.56 -7.59
N ASP A 121 -3.83 7.63 -8.25
CA ASP A 121 -3.22 8.96 -8.17
C ASP A 121 -3.23 9.56 -6.77
N PHE A 122 -4.24 9.26 -5.94
CA PHE A 122 -4.24 9.67 -4.54
C PHE A 122 -3.02 9.10 -3.79
N PHE A 123 -2.72 7.82 -4.02
CA PHE A 123 -1.57 7.16 -3.39
C PHE A 123 -0.25 7.64 -3.98
N HIS A 124 -0.18 7.87 -5.30
CA HIS A 124 0.99 8.49 -5.93
C HIS A 124 1.30 9.89 -5.37
N ASN A 125 0.28 10.71 -5.14
CA ASN A 125 0.45 12.05 -4.56
C ASN A 125 0.95 11.98 -3.11
N ALA A 126 0.44 11.05 -2.30
CA ALA A 126 0.99 10.80 -0.98
C ALA A 126 2.48 10.36 -1.06
N PHE A 127 2.82 9.53 -2.04
CA PHE A 127 4.20 9.09 -2.27
C PHE A 127 5.14 10.20 -2.73
N ASN A 128 4.60 11.19 -3.43
CA ASN A 128 5.35 12.40 -3.80
C ASN A 128 5.52 13.38 -2.64
N ALA A 129 4.58 13.42 -1.70
CA ALA A 129 4.61 14.35 -0.57
C ALA A 129 5.73 14.02 0.43
N ASP A 130 5.90 12.73 0.76
CA ASP A 130 6.99 12.24 1.61
C ASP A 130 7.34 10.80 1.23
N LEU A 131 8.55 10.62 0.70
CA LEU A 131 9.04 9.33 0.24
C LEU A 131 9.40 8.41 1.41
N GLU A 132 9.89 8.95 2.52
CA GLU A 132 10.24 8.17 3.71
C GLU A 132 8.99 7.63 4.42
N PHE A 133 7.96 8.46 4.52
CA PHE A 133 6.62 8.05 4.95
C PHE A 133 6.13 6.87 4.11
N SER A 134 6.30 6.94 2.80
CA SER A 134 5.81 5.95 1.85
C SER A 134 6.55 4.62 1.94
N TYR A 135 7.86 4.67 2.18
CA TYR A 135 8.68 3.48 2.44
C TYR A 135 8.24 2.70 3.68
N SER A 136 7.58 3.34 4.65
CA SER A 136 7.02 2.64 5.81
C SER A 136 5.96 1.59 5.44
N PHE A 137 5.43 1.65 4.21
CA PHE A 137 4.45 0.69 3.68
C PHE A 137 5.06 -0.32 2.70
N PHE A 138 6.37 -0.29 2.41
CA PHE A 138 7.02 -1.16 1.43
C PHE A 138 6.77 -2.65 1.70
N LYS A 139 7.08 -3.11 2.92
CA LYS A 139 6.81 -4.50 3.36
C LYS A 139 5.32 -4.84 3.28
N PHE A 140 4.44 -3.90 3.61
CA PHE A 140 3.00 -4.11 3.53
C PHE A 140 2.53 -4.30 2.08
N LEU A 141 3.07 -3.52 1.13
CA LEU A 141 2.78 -3.66 -0.29
C LEU A 141 3.29 -4.98 -0.87
N LEU A 142 4.51 -5.42 -0.49
CA LEU A 142 5.04 -6.73 -0.87
C LEU A 142 4.15 -7.86 -0.36
N LYS A 143 3.75 -7.79 0.92
CA LYS A 143 2.76 -8.72 1.46
C LYS A 143 1.44 -8.66 0.70
N CYS A 144 1.07 -7.51 0.11
CA CYS A 144 -0.13 -7.36 -0.71
C CYS A 144 -0.03 -7.93 -2.12
N SER A 145 1.16 -8.04 -2.70
CA SER A 145 1.37 -8.65 -4.02
C SER A 145 1.33 -10.18 -3.98
N LEU A 146 1.58 -10.79 -2.83
CA LEU A 146 1.56 -12.23 -2.66
C LEU A 146 0.14 -12.82 -2.69
N PRO A 147 -0.03 -14.05 -3.24
CA PRO A 147 -1.25 -14.81 -3.03
C PRO A 147 -1.42 -15.03 -1.53
N ILE A 148 -2.65 -14.91 -1.02
CA ILE A 148 -2.89 -15.27 0.38
C ILE A 148 -2.74 -16.78 0.46
N SER A 149 -1.78 -17.25 1.27
CA SER A 149 -1.70 -18.67 1.57
C SER A 149 -3.03 -19.07 2.19
N LYS A 150 -3.73 -19.93 1.47
CA LYS A 150 -4.83 -20.75 1.94
C LYS A 150 -4.48 -21.31 3.33
N HIS A 151 -4.89 -20.64 4.41
CA HIS A 151 -4.75 -21.18 5.75
C HIS A 151 -5.73 -22.33 5.86
N LYS A 152 -5.22 -23.56 5.92
CA LYS A 152 -6.02 -24.70 6.37
C LYS A 152 -6.36 -24.44 7.82
N ASN A 153 -7.66 -24.39 8.14
CA ASN A 153 -8.11 -24.31 9.51
C ASN A 153 -7.65 -25.59 10.23
N PRO A 154 -6.85 -25.52 11.30
CA PRO A 154 -6.32 -26.70 11.98
C PRO A 154 -7.40 -27.62 12.55
N LYS A 155 -8.61 -27.09 12.80
CA LYS A 155 -9.72 -27.83 13.39
C LYS A 155 -10.64 -28.48 12.37
N THR A 156 -10.76 -27.93 11.16
CA THR A 156 -11.74 -28.41 10.16
C THR A 156 -11.07 -28.94 8.89
N GLY A 157 -9.77 -28.73 8.69
CA GLY A 157 -9.09 -29.08 7.44
C GLY A 157 -9.54 -28.26 6.22
N GLU A 158 -10.62 -27.48 6.37
CA GLU A 158 -11.15 -26.60 5.34
C GLU A 158 -10.27 -25.37 5.15
N LEU A 159 -10.20 -24.94 3.89
CA LEU A 159 -9.53 -23.72 3.50
C LEU A 159 -10.38 -22.53 3.95
N GLU A 160 -9.97 -21.88 5.04
CA GLU A 160 -10.59 -20.60 5.42
C GLU A 160 -10.28 -19.57 4.35
N ASN A 161 -11.26 -19.35 3.47
CA ASN A 161 -11.19 -18.37 2.40
C ASN A 161 -11.47 -16.98 3.01
N LYS A 162 -10.57 -16.52 3.90
CA LYS A 162 -10.55 -15.13 4.39
C LYS A 162 -10.20 -14.20 3.21
N GLY A 163 -11.18 -13.97 2.33
CA GLY A 163 -11.15 -13.08 1.18
C GLY A 163 -9.82 -13.06 0.43
N ALA A 164 -9.52 -14.12 -0.34
CA ALA A 164 -8.33 -14.15 -1.18
C ALA A 164 -8.24 -12.88 -2.04
N ARG A 165 -7.12 -12.14 -1.95
CA ARG A 165 -6.90 -10.96 -2.80
C ARG A 165 -6.94 -11.36 -4.26
N THR A 166 -7.77 -10.66 -5.03
CA THR A 166 -7.86 -10.85 -6.48
C THR A 166 -6.52 -10.52 -7.14
N VAL A 167 -6.27 -11.12 -8.31
CA VAL A 167 -5.12 -10.79 -9.16
C VAL A 167 -5.02 -9.27 -9.38
N LYS A 168 -6.13 -8.61 -9.67
CA LYS A 168 -6.16 -7.15 -9.88
C LYS A 168 -5.61 -6.40 -8.67
N GLN A 169 -5.99 -6.78 -7.46
CA GLN A 169 -5.53 -6.15 -6.22
C GLN A 169 -4.04 -6.36 -5.97
N ARG A 170 -3.55 -7.59 -6.21
CA ARG A 170 -2.11 -7.91 -6.12
C ARG A 170 -1.29 -7.04 -7.05
N PHE A 171 -1.75 -6.87 -8.30
CA PHE A 171 -1.06 -6.07 -9.30
C PHE A 171 -1.18 -4.56 -9.12
N LEU A 172 -2.19 -4.07 -8.38
CA LEU A 172 -2.24 -2.68 -7.90
C LEU A 172 -1.16 -2.41 -6.84
N ALA A 173 -0.90 -3.35 -5.93
CA ALA A 173 0.20 -3.22 -4.98
C ALA A 173 1.56 -3.17 -5.71
N ILE A 174 1.71 -3.94 -6.79
CA ILE A 174 2.91 -3.90 -7.66
C ILE A 174 3.04 -2.55 -8.37
N ASP A 175 1.94 -1.94 -8.83
CA ASP A 175 1.99 -0.58 -9.43
C ASP A 175 2.50 0.46 -8.43
N LEU A 176 2.02 0.39 -7.17
CA LEU A 176 2.49 1.28 -6.11
C LEU A 176 3.97 1.07 -5.78
N LEU A 177 4.44 -0.18 -5.72
CA LEU A 177 5.86 -0.50 -5.53
C LEU A 177 6.72 0.03 -6.68
N MET A 178 6.26 -0.15 -7.93
CA MET A 178 6.94 0.37 -9.12
C MET A 178 7.10 1.89 -9.08
N PHE A 179 6.04 2.60 -8.68
CA PHE A 179 6.09 4.05 -8.51
C PHE A 179 7.11 4.46 -7.44
N LEU A 180 7.10 3.76 -6.29
CA LEU A 180 8.00 4.03 -5.18
C LEU A 180 9.47 3.84 -5.57
N LEU A 181 9.79 2.74 -6.26
CA LEU A 181 11.14 2.47 -6.77
C LEU A 181 11.59 3.53 -7.79
N LYS A 182 10.71 3.93 -8.71
CA LYS A 182 11.00 5.00 -9.67
C LYS A 182 11.37 6.30 -8.94
N ARG A 183 10.61 6.68 -7.92
CA ARG A 183 10.89 7.89 -7.11
C ARG A 183 12.19 7.77 -6.34
N THR A 184 12.48 6.60 -5.77
CA THR A 184 13.74 6.32 -5.06
C THR A 184 14.95 6.52 -5.94
N ARG A 185 14.90 6.00 -7.17
CA ARG A 185 15.97 6.17 -8.16
C ARG A 185 16.21 7.64 -8.50
N HIS A 186 15.13 8.43 -8.60
CA HIS A 186 15.25 9.87 -8.90
C HIS A 186 15.76 10.69 -7.71
N SER A 187 15.43 10.32 -6.47
CA SER A 187 15.93 11.02 -5.29
C SER A 187 17.40 10.72 -4.98
N ASN A 188 17.88 9.52 -5.34
CA ASN A 188 19.21 9.00 -4.98
C ASN A 188 19.53 9.18 -3.48
N ASP A 189 18.52 8.97 -2.63
CA ASP A 189 18.61 9.13 -1.18
C ASP A 189 19.17 7.84 -0.56
N ASP A 190 20.36 7.94 0.04
CA ASP A 190 21.07 6.80 0.62
C ASP A 190 20.30 6.09 1.73
N ALA A 191 19.50 6.81 2.52
CA ALA A 191 18.69 6.20 3.57
C ALA A 191 17.58 5.31 2.97
N LEU A 192 17.01 5.74 1.84
CA LEU A 192 16.00 4.96 1.12
C LEU A 192 16.61 3.78 0.37
N ILE A 193 17.79 3.96 -0.23
CA ILE A 193 18.56 2.85 -0.84
C ILE A 193 18.90 1.79 0.21
N THR A 194 19.31 2.22 1.40
CA THR A 194 19.59 1.30 2.52
C THR A 194 18.33 0.54 2.95
N LYS A 195 17.19 1.24 3.05
CA LYS A 195 15.89 0.61 3.32
C LYS A 195 15.52 -0.38 2.21
N LEU A 196 15.72 -0.05 0.94
CA LEU A 196 15.48 -0.97 -0.17
C LEU A 196 16.38 -2.21 -0.07
N GLY A 197 17.68 -2.04 0.18
CA GLY A 197 18.64 -3.13 0.35
C GLY A 197 18.21 -4.10 1.45
N SER A 198 17.81 -3.58 2.62
CA SER A 198 17.31 -4.39 3.74
C SER A 198 15.99 -5.14 3.46
N ASN A 199 15.29 -4.80 2.37
CA ASN A 199 14.04 -5.43 1.96
C ASN A 199 14.17 -6.17 0.61
N PHE A 200 15.36 -6.21 0.03
CA PHE A 200 15.55 -6.69 -1.34
C PHE A 200 15.34 -8.19 -1.45
N ASP A 201 15.80 -8.97 -0.47
CA ASP A 201 15.55 -10.41 -0.37
C ASP A 201 14.03 -10.71 -0.36
N LEU A 202 13.28 -10.03 0.51
CA LEU A 202 11.81 -10.17 0.55
C LEU A 202 11.15 -9.79 -0.78
N LEU A 203 11.64 -8.74 -1.45
CA LEU A 203 11.14 -8.36 -2.78
C LEU A 203 11.42 -9.45 -3.82
N SER A 204 12.65 -9.98 -3.82
CA SER A 204 13.08 -11.05 -4.72
C SER A 204 12.23 -12.31 -4.55
N GLN A 205 12.05 -12.76 -3.31
CA GLN A 205 11.19 -13.90 -2.98
C GLN A 205 9.75 -13.66 -3.46
N CYS A 206 9.22 -12.45 -3.26
CA CYS A 206 7.91 -12.11 -3.79
C CYS A 206 7.84 -12.22 -5.32
N CYS A 207 8.88 -11.77 -6.03
CA CYS A 207 8.95 -11.91 -7.49
C CYS A 207 8.96 -13.39 -7.92
N VAL A 208 9.80 -14.22 -7.28
CA VAL A 208 9.90 -15.65 -7.56
C VAL A 208 8.55 -16.34 -7.36
N THR A 209 7.95 -16.21 -6.17
CA THR A 209 6.64 -16.83 -5.86
C THR A 209 5.55 -16.43 -6.85
N ILE A 210 5.49 -15.16 -7.26
CA ILE A 210 4.48 -14.71 -8.22
C ILE A 210 4.74 -15.27 -9.62
N LEU A 211 6.02 -15.39 -10.02
CA LEU A 211 6.42 -15.95 -11.31
C LEU A 211 6.16 -17.46 -11.39
N GLU A 212 6.37 -18.20 -10.30
CA GLU A 212 6.04 -19.63 -10.22
C GLU A 212 4.53 -19.87 -10.39
N ASP A 213 3.70 -19.03 -9.79
CA ASP A 213 2.24 -19.10 -9.89
C ASP A 213 1.67 -18.50 -11.20
N ILE A 214 2.49 -17.88 -12.04
CA ILE A 214 2.03 -16.98 -13.11
C ILE A 214 1.16 -17.66 -14.15
N LYS A 215 1.36 -18.97 -14.38
CA LYS A 215 0.59 -19.76 -15.36
C LYS A 215 -0.90 -19.81 -15.02
N THR A 216 -1.26 -19.65 -13.75
CA THR A 216 -2.65 -19.65 -13.26
C THR A 216 -3.34 -18.29 -13.38
N ILE A 217 -2.62 -17.26 -13.81
CA ILE A 217 -3.06 -15.86 -13.73
C ILE A 217 -3.53 -15.35 -15.11
N LYS A 218 -4.66 -14.62 -15.15
CA LYS A 218 -5.11 -13.92 -16.37
C LYS A 218 -4.07 -12.89 -16.83
N HIS A 219 -3.86 -12.75 -18.15
CA HIS A 219 -2.82 -11.88 -18.73
C HIS A 219 -1.39 -12.23 -18.24
N LYS A 220 -1.13 -13.53 -18.03
CA LYS A 220 0.12 -14.08 -17.49
C LYS A 220 1.40 -13.50 -18.09
N VAL A 221 1.51 -13.34 -19.41
CA VAL A 221 2.73 -12.80 -20.05
C VAL A 221 2.97 -11.34 -19.66
N LYS A 222 1.95 -10.48 -19.76
CA LYS A 222 2.02 -9.07 -19.35
C LYS A 222 2.36 -8.94 -17.86
N ASN A 223 1.74 -9.78 -17.04
CA ASN A 223 1.94 -9.78 -15.60
C ASN A 223 3.35 -10.27 -15.23
N ALA A 224 3.86 -11.32 -15.87
CA ALA A 224 5.24 -11.77 -15.72
C ALA A 224 6.23 -10.64 -16.05
N ALA A 225 6.06 -9.98 -17.20
CA ALA A 225 6.92 -8.85 -17.60
C ALA A 225 6.92 -7.72 -16.56
N LYS A 226 5.76 -7.44 -15.94
CA LYS A 226 5.64 -6.44 -14.88
C LYS A 226 6.38 -6.85 -13.60
N ILE A 227 6.36 -8.13 -13.21
CA ILE A 227 7.16 -8.64 -12.07
C ILE A 227 8.66 -8.54 -12.35
N VAL A 228 9.09 -8.89 -13.56
CA VAL A 228 10.50 -8.77 -13.94
C VAL A 228 10.92 -7.30 -13.95
N SER A 229 10.07 -6.40 -14.43
CA SER A 229 10.33 -4.96 -14.40
C SER A 229 10.43 -4.41 -12.97
N LEU A 230 9.62 -4.94 -12.03
CA LEU A 230 9.73 -4.61 -10.60
C LEU A 230 11.12 -4.96 -10.05
N PHE A 231 11.58 -6.18 -10.31
CA PHE A 231 12.91 -6.61 -9.87
C PHE A 231 14.02 -5.78 -10.51
N ILE A 232 13.97 -5.57 -11.82
CA ILE A 232 14.98 -4.78 -12.55
C ILE A 232 15.04 -3.35 -12.00
N ASN A 233 13.90 -2.72 -11.71
CA ASN A 233 13.89 -1.37 -11.14
C ASN A 233 14.48 -1.33 -9.73
N ALA A 234 14.19 -2.33 -8.89
CA ALA A 234 14.78 -2.43 -7.57
C ALA A 234 16.31 -2.65 -7.66
N GLY A 235 16.75 -3.60 -8.49
CA GLY A 235 18.16 -3.88 -8.69
C GLY A 235 18.93 -2.69 -9.29
N ASN A 236 18.32 -1.94 -10.21
CA ASN A 236 18.89 -0.69 -10.73
C ASN A 236 19.05 0.38 -9.64
N CYS A 237 18.10 0.51 -8.71
CA CYS A 237 18.27 1.44 -7.59
C CYS A 237 19.52 1.07 -6.77
N LEU A 238 19.76 -0.22 -6.55
CA LEU A 238 20.90 -0.68 -5.76
C LEU A 238 22.23 -0.61 -6.54
N LYS A 239 22.30 -1.15 -7.76
CA LYS A 239 23.52 -1.24 -8.57
C LYS A 239 24.02 0.10 -9.11
N TYR A 240 23.15 1.09 -9.24
CA TYR A 240 23.55 2.45 -9.64
C TYR A 240 23.63 3.42 -8.46
N SER A 241 23.50 2.94 -7.22
CA SER A 241 23.72 3.76 -6.03
C SER A 241 25.21 3.93 -5.72
N ALA A 242 25.53 4.88 -4.82
CA ALA A 242 26.88 5.00 -4.26
C ALA A 242 27.35 3.71 -3.55
N ARG A 243 26.40 2.89 -3.06
CA ARG A 243 26.62 1.64 -2.33
C ARG A 243 26.59 0.40 -3.22
N LYS A 244 26.77 0.55 -4.54
CA LYS A 244 26.67 -0.54 -5.53
C LYS A 244 27.52 -1.78 -5.19
N ALA A 245 28.70 -1.58 -4.63
CA ALA A 245 29.61 -2.68 -4.27
C ALA A 245 29.00 -3.59 -3.20
N GLU A 246 28.25 -3.03 -2.25
CA GLU A 246 27.61 -3.77 -1.16
C GLU A 246 26.44 -4.63 -1.65
N TYR A 247 25.74 -4.18 -2.68
CA TYR A 247 24.52 -4.82 -3.17
C TYR A 247 24.73 -5.65 -4.45
N ALA A 248 25.93 -5.61 -5.04
CA ALA A 248 26.20 -6.28 -6.32
C ALA A 248 25.94 -7.79 -6.23
N GLU A 249 26.51 -8.45 -5.21
CA GLU A 249 26.35 -9.88 -4.97
C GLU A 249 24.89 -10.25 -4.69
N LEU A 250 24.23 -9.49 -3.83
CA LEU A 250 22.81 -9.68 -3.49
C LEU A 250 21.90 -9.58 -4.73
N VAL A 251 22.12 -8.58 -5.60
CA VAL A 251 21.36 -8.45 -6.85
C VAL A 251 21.67 -9.60 -7.82
N ASN A 252 22.91 -10.09 -7.84
CA ASN A 252 23.34 -11.17 -8.72
C ASN A 252 22.73 -12.51 -8.34
N GLU A 253 22.78 -12.86 -7.06
CA GLU A 253 22.22 -14.10 -6.52
C GLU A 253 20.71 -14.18 -6.84
N HIS A 254 19.97 -13.16 -6.41
CA HIS A 254 18.53 -13.10 -6.63
C HIS A 254 18.14 -12.94 -8.10
N GLY A 255 18.93 -12.19 -8.88
CA GLY A 255 18.72 -12.06 -10.32
C GLY A 255 18.85 -13.42 -11.02
N THR A 256 19.84 -14.23 -10.63
CA THR A 256 20.06 -15.57 -11.19
C THR A 256 18.90 -16.51 -10.88
N GLN A 257 18.35 -16.46 -9.66
CA GLN A 257 17.15 -17.21 -9.28
C GLN A 257 15.96 -16.86 -10.19
N ILE A 258 15.69 -15.56 -10.41
CA ILE A 258 14.61 -15.11 -11.29
C ILE A 258 14.85 -15.53 -12.74
N VAL A 259 16.10 -15.45 -13.23
CA VAL A 259 16.45 -15.94 -14.58
C VAL A 259 16.12 -17.43 -14.73
N SER A 260 16.43 -18.26 -13.73
CA SER A 260 16.12 -19.70 -13.75
C SER A 260 14.61 -19.97 -13.87
N VAL A 261 13.79 -19.26 -13.08
CA VAL A 261 12.32 -19.36 -13.17
C VAL A 261 11.83 -18.94 -14.56
N LEU A 262 12.33 -17.82 -15.09
CA LEU A 262 11.96 -17.32 -16.42
C LEU A 262 12.39 -18.28 -17.54
N GLN A 263 13.57 -18.89 -17.45
CA GLN A 263 14.04 -19.89 -18.41
C GLN A 263 13.11 -21.10 -18.47
N THR A 264 12.51 -21.48 -17.35
CA THR A 264 11.48 -22.53 -17.30
C THR A 264 10.17 -22.07 -17.95
N LEU A 265 9.76 -20.82 -17.73
CA LEU A 265 8.56 -20.24 -18.34
C LEU A 265 8.68 -20.12 -19.86
N VAL A 266 9.82 -19.67 -20.41
CA VAL A 266 9.98 -19.45 -21.88
C VAL A 266 10.09 -20.74 -22.70
N LYS A 267 10.13 -21.92 -22.05
CA LYS A 267 9.93 -23.21 -22.74
C LYS A 267 8.50 -23.32 -23.31
N ASP A 268 7.55 -22.62 -22.69
CA ASP A 268 6.19 -22.46 -23.20
C ASP A 268 6.16 -21.35 -24.27
N LYS A 269 5.58 -21.67 -25.44
CA LYS A 269 5.53 -20.78 -26.62
C LYS A 269 4.90 -19.43 -26.29
N GLU A 270 3.94 -19.37 -25.37
CA GLU A 270 3.26 -18.14 -24.98
C GLU A 270 4.17 -17.14 -24.27
N PHE A 271 5.22 -17.62 -23.60
CA PHE A 271 6.14 -16.79 -22.80
C PHE A 271 7.40 -16.39 -23.55
N THR A 272 7.55 -16.78 -24.82
CA THR A 272 8.74 -16.48 -25.63
C THR A 272 9.11 -14.99 -25.69
N GLN A 273 8.13 -14.10 -25.57
CA GLN A 273 8.33 -12.64 -25.48
C GLN A 273 9.17 -12.21 -24.27
N LEU A 274 9.20 -13.00 -23.18
CA LEU A 274 10.01 -12.71 -21.99
C LEU A 274 11.52 -12.89 -22.21
N LYS A 275 11.96 -13.47 -23.34
CA LYS A 275 13.40 -13.58 -23.68
C LYS A 275 14.10 -12.22 -23.66
N ALA A 276 13.41 -11.14 -24.06
CA ALA A 276 13.96 -9.79 -23.98
C ALA A 276 14.17 -9.34 -22.51
N SER A 277 13.21 -9.66 -21.63
CA SER A 277 13.32 -9.38 -20.19
C SER A 277 14.43 -10.19 -19.53
N ILE A 278 14.63 -11.46 -19.92
CA ILE A 278 15.77 -12.28 -19.47
C ILE A 278 17.10 -11.63 -19.86
N LYS A 279 17.26 -11.20 -21.12
CA LYS A 279 18.48 -10.52 -21.57
C LYS A 279 18.74 -9.24 -20.78
N HIS A 280 17.71 -8.45 -20.49
CA HIS A 280 17.85 -7.23 -19.69
C HIS A 280 18.28 -7.54 -18.25
N LEU A 281 17.68 -8.57 -17.64
CA LEU A 281 18.04 -9.02 -16.30
C LEU A 281 19.48 -9.57 -16.26
N GLN A 282 19.91 -10.33 -17.27
CA GLN A 282 21.28 -10.82 -17.38
C GLN A 282 22.29 -9.67 -17.51
N LYS A 283 21.96 -8.62 -18.28
CA LYS A 283 22.79 -7.40 -18.33
C LYS A 283 22.88 -6.73 -16.96
N LEU A 284 21.78 -6.67 -16.21
CA LEU A 284 21.79 -6.13 -14.86
C LEU A 284 22.71 -6.94 -13.96
N ILE A 285 22.68 -8.28 -14.02
CA ILE A 285 23.52 -9.18 -13.21
C ILE A 285 25.00 -9.04 -13.58
N ALA A 286 25.33 -8.84 -14.85
CA ALA A 286 26.71 -8.75 -15.32
C ALA A 286 27.42 -7.42 -14.98
N LEU A 287 26.68 -6.39 -14.56
CA LEU A 287 27.21 -5.08 -14.12
C LEU A 287 27.80 -5.10 -12.71
#